data_AF-A0A8H7GD10-F1
#
_entry.id   AF-A0A8H7GD10-F1
#
_cell.length_a   1.000
_cell.length_b   1.000
_cell.length_c   1.000
_cell.angle_alpha   90.00
_cell.angle_beta   90.00
_cell.angle_gamma   90.00
#
_symmetry.space_group_name_H-M   'P 1'
#
loop_
_entity.id
_entity.type
_entity.pdbx_description
1 polymer ?
#
loop_
_entity_poly.entity_id
_entity_poly.type
_entity_poly.pdbx_seq_one_letter_code
_entity_poly.pdbx_strand_id
1 'polypeptide(L)'
;MANTKSNLPPSYQVATPPPSPIRTHRPIDRIDDPHGEEPLRAGESSLTRLDVIKGLACLLAVFALSQIFFAALCTSTCQEKIENQTERELLSLRQSQEHERALLLEQNTLRERLREWDWKLKEEEQERRSLRWATPAEAKCTAYGVREYRAQLLNTAPYRFDWVDHCEKLPFTIHGHSLKTICCENVNGVSSSSLQPQAQTNAKCCCIRWYGGGGLLKATLYALLIL
;
A
#
# COMPACT_ATOMS: atom_id res chain seq x y z
N MET A 1 0.80 28.98 6.69
CA MET A 1 2.16 28.45 6.41
C MET A 1 2.32 27.14 7.17
N ALA A 2 1.99 26.03 6.52
CA ALA A 2 2.03 24.70 7.15
C ALA A 2 3.40 24.06 6.93
N ASN A 3 3.99 23.59 8.02
CA ASN A 3 5.36 23.09 8.11
C ASN A 3 5.41 21.64 7.60
N THR A 4 5.95 21.44 6.40
CA THR A 4 6.07 20.14 5.74
C THR A 4 7.21 19.34 6.39
N LYS A 5 6.89 18.46 7.34
CA LYS A 5 7.83 17.45 7.85
C LYS A 5 8.04 16.38 6.78
N SER A 6 9.18 16.43 6.12
CA SER A 6 9.66 15.40 5.19
C SER A 6 10.03 14.13 5.96
N ASN A 7 9.18 13.11 5.85
CA ASN A 7 9.53 11.75 6.27
C ASN A 7 10.43 11.13 5.21
N LEU A 8 11.74 11.18 5.43
CA LEU A 8 12.70 10.41 4.64
C LEU A 8 12.64 8.93 5.06
N PRO A 9 12.70 7.98 4.12
CA PRO A 9 12.70 6.56 4.43
C PRO A 9 13.96 6.17 5.22
N PRO A 10 13.88 5.13 6.07
CA PRO A 10 15.02 4.67 6.85
C PRO A 10 16.13 4.18 5.91
N SER A 11 17.33 4.74 6.12
CA SER A 11 18.55 4.31 5.45
C SER A 11 18.83 2.85 5.78
N TYR A 12 18.68 1.97 4.78
CA TYR A 12 19.03 0.56 4.90
C TYR A 12 20.54 0.46 5.14
N GLN A 13 20.93 0.06 6.35
CA GLN A 13 22.32 -0.28 6.64
C GLN A 13 22.65 -1.59 5.89
N VAL A 14 23.68 -1.52 5.05
CA VAL A 14 24.22 -2.67 4.33
C VAL A 14 24.76 -3.65 5.36
N ALA A 15 24.09 -4.80 5.50
CA ALA A 15 24.55 -5.87 6.38
C ALA A 15 25.87 -6.44 5.84
N THR A 16 26.93 -6.30 6.64
CA THR A 16 28.25 -6.87 6.36
C THR A 16 28.14 -8.41 6.32
N PRO A 17 28.66 -9.08 5.28
CA PRO A 17 28.59 -10.54 5.20
C PRO A 17 29.37 -11.20 6.34
N PRO A 18 28.91 -12.37 6.83
CA PRO A 18 29.59 -13.09 7.90
C PRO A 18 30.98 -13.58 7.43
N PRO A 19 31.97 -13.64 8.34
CA PRO A 19 33.31 -14.11 8.03
C PRO A 19 33.29 -15.60 7.63
N SER A 20 34.00 -15.93 6.56
CA SER A 20 34.11 -17.30 6.06
C SER A 20 34.80 -18.22 7.09
N PRO A 21 34.36 -19.49 7.22
CA PRO A 21 34.95 -20.42 8.17
C PRO A 21 36.40 -20.77 7.78
N ILE A 22 37.28 -20.58 8.76
CA ILE A 22 38.70 -20.90 8.71
C ILE A 22 38.86 -22.41 8.50
N ARG A 23 39.51 -22.77 7.39
CA ARG A 23 39.82 -24.16 7.01
C ARG A 23 40.96 -24.67 7.88
N THR A 24 40.64 -25.39 8.96
CA THR A 24 41.62 -26.11 9.77
C THR A 24 42.21 -27.27 8.98
N HIS A 25 43.47 -27.10 8.54
CA HIS A 25 44.30 -28.18 8.03
C HIS A 25 44.59 -29.18 9.17
N ARG A 26 44.25 -30.46 8.96
CA ARG A 26 44.64 -31.55 9.86
C ARG A 26 46.04 -32.05 9.47
N PRO A 27 46.92 -32.37 10.44
CA PRO A 27 48.26 -32.90 10.16
C PRO A 27 48.18 -34.33 9.62
N ILE A 28 49.07 -34.64 8.67
CA ILE A 28 49.38 -35.99 8.20
C ILE A 28 50.38 -36.57 9.20
N ASP A 29 49.95 -37.53 10.02
CA ASP A 29 50.88 -38.28 10.87
C ASP A 29 51.56 -39.40 10.06
N ARG A 30 52.89 -39.42 10.20
CA ARG A 30 53.84 -40.38 9.66
C ARG A 30 53.84 -41.66 10.51
N ILE A 31 53.96 -42.78 9.80
CA ILE A 31 54.89 -43.92 9.98
C ILE A 31 55.19 -44.33 11.43
N ASP A 32 54.83 -45.58 11.76
CA ASP A 32 55.70 -46.48 12.52
C ASP A 32 55.59 -47.91 11.98
N ASP A 33 56.70 -48.38 11.42
CA ASP A 33 57.05 -49.76 11.12
C ASP A 33 57.56 -50.41 12.42
N PRO A 34 57.18 -51.67 12.73
CA PRO A 34 58.16 -52.55 13.34
C PRO A 34 58.24 -53.92 12.65
N HIS A 35 59.45 -54.15 12.14
CA HIS A 35 60.09 -55.45 11.90
C HIS A 35 59.70 -56.52 12.93
N GLY A 36 59.43 -57.72 12.42
CA GLY A 36 59.32 -58.95 13.20
C GLY A 36 59.00 -60.16 12.33
N GLU A 37 59.82 -60.45 11.31
CA GLU A 37 59.71 -61.69 10.54
C GLU A 37 60.18 -62.88 11.39
N GLU A 38 59.23 -63.70 11.81
CA GLU A 38 59.45 -65.01 12.41
C GLU A 38 59.19 -66.08 11.31
N PRO A 39 60.12 -67.01 11.04
CA PRO A 39 59.97 -67.99 9.97
C PRO A 39 58.97 -69.08 10.39
N LEU A 40 57.71 -68.92 10.00
CA LEU A 40 56.68 -69.94 10.13
C LEU A 40 57.05 -71.16 9.27
N ARG A 41 57.37 -72.27 9.95
CA ARG A 41 57.54 -73.60 9.37
C ARG A 41 56.38 -73.95 8.44
N ALA A 42 56.69 -74.19 7.17
CA ALA A 42 55.78 -74.73 6.18
C ALA A 42 55.41 -76.18 6.55
N GLY A 43 54.27 -76.35 7.22
CA GLY A 43 53.57 -77.63 7.25
C GLY A 43 52.83 -77.79 5.93
N GLU A 44 53.38 -78.57 5.00
CA GLU A 44 52.70 -78.99 3.77
C GLU A 44 51.53 -79.93 4.11
N SER A 45 50.41 -79.36 4.54
CA SER A 45 49.13 -80.06 4.48
C SER A 45 48.71 -80.12 3.02
N SER A 46 48.73 -81.30 2.43
CA SER A 46 48.31 -81.55 1.04
C SER A 46 46.88 -81.09 0.83
N LEU A 47 46.75 -79.91 0.22
CA LEU A 47 45.47 -79.27 -0.09
C LEU A 47 44.67 -80.19 -1.03
N THR A 48 43.57 -80.76 -0.55
CA THR A 48 42.75 -81.61 -1.40
C THR A 48 41.94 -80.75 -2.37
N ARG A 49 41.68 -81.23 -3.60
CA ARG A 49 40.88 -80.50 -4.61
C ARG A 49 39.53 -80.02 -4.06
N LEU A 50 38.96 -80.73 -3.09
CA LEU A 50 37.68 -80.39 -2.47
C LEU A 50 37.78 -79.11 -1.62
N ASP A 51 38.90 -78.89 -0.94
CA ASP A 51 39.12 -77.70 -0.11
C ASP A 51 39.26 -76.45 -0.97
N VAL A 52 39.87 -76.57 -2.15
CA VAL A 52 39.95 -75.50 -3.15
C VAL A 52 38.56 -75.10 -3.66
N ILE A 53 37.70 -76.08 -3.97
CA ILE A 53 36.33 -75.82 -4.44
C ILE A 53 35.51 -75.12 -3.36
N LYS A 54 35.60 -75.56 -2.10
CA LYS A 54 34.93 -74.90 -0.97
C LYS A 54 35.43 -73.48 -0.76
N GLY A 55 36.74 -73.25 -0.87
CA GLY A 55 37.34 -71.92 -0.79
C GLY A 55 36.80 -70.97 -1.86
N LEU A 56 36.77 -71.41 -3.12
CA LEU A 56 36.20 -70.63 -4.23
C LEU A 56 34.71 -70.33 -4.05
N ALA A 57 33.93 -71.31 -3.62
CA ALA A 57 32.50 -71.11 -3.34
C ALA A 57 32.28 -70.10 -2.20
N CYS A 58 33.11 -70.14 -1.15
CA CYS A 58 33.08 -69.18 -0.06
C CYS A 58 33.44 -67.76 -0.54
N LEU A 59 34.49 -67.61 -1.34
CA LEU A 59 34.88 -66.33 -1.92
C LEU A 59 33.79 -65.72 -2.80
N LEU A 60 33.13 -66.53 -3.63
CA LEU A 60 32.01 -66.08 -4.45
C LEU A 60 30.82 -65.62 -3.60
N ALA A 61 30.51 -66.35 -2.52
CA ALA A 61 29.45 -65.97 -1.59
C ALA A 61 29.77 -64.64 -0.88
N VAL A 62 31.00 -64.46 -0.39
CA VAL A 62 31.44 -63.21 0.25
C VAL A 62 31.41 -62.05 -0.74
N PHE A 63 31.88 -62.27 -1.97
CA PHE A 63 31.82 -61.25 -3.02
C PHE A 63 30.38 -60.83 -3.32
N ALA A 64 29.46 -61.79 -3.50
CA ALA A 64 28.05 -61.50 -3.74
C ALA A 64 27.42 -60.72 -2.57
N LEU A 65 27.70 -61.10 -1.32
CA LEU A 65 27.23 -60.37 -0.15
C LEU A 65 27.81 -58.96 -0.07
N SER A 66 29.08 -58.78 -0.44
CA SER A 66 29.70 -57.44 -0.49
C SER A 66 29.04 -56.54 -1.53
N GLN A 67 28.68 -57.09 -2.69
CA GLN A 67 28.01 -56.34 -3.75
C GLN A 67 26.59 -55.94 -3.34
N ILE A 68 25.86 -56.83 -2.67
CA ILE A 68 24.52 -56.53 -2.13
C ILE A 68 24.62 -55.43 -1.06
N PHE A 69 25.59 -55.53 -0.15
CA PHE A 69 25.81 -54.53 0.89
C PHE A 69 26.19 -53.16 0.30
N PHE A 70 27.09 -53.14 -0.69
CA PHE A 70 27.50 -51.92 -1.36
C PHE A 70 26.33 -51.28 -2.14
N ALA A 71 25.51 -52.09 -2.81
CA ALA A 71 24.29 -51.61 -3.46
C ALA A 71 23.31 -50.99 -2.45
N ALA A 72 23.12 -51.61 -1.28
CA ALA A 72 22.25 -51.09 -0.22
C ALA A 72 22.74 -49.76 0.39
N LEU A 73 24.06 -49.59 0.56
CA LEU A 73 24.64 -48.32 1.01
C LEU A 73 24.54 -47.22 -0.05
N CYS A 74 24.67 -47.56 -1.32
CA CYS A 74 24.49 -46.61 -2.42
C CYS A 74 23.03 -46.17 -2.54
N THR A 75 22.05 -47.05 -2.35
CA THR A 75 20.63 -46.66 -2.41
C THR A 75 20.24 -45.77 -1.24
N SER A 76 20.75 -46.00 -0.03
CA SER A 76 20.41 -45.18 1.15
C SER A 76 20.90 -43.73 1.00
N THR A 77 22.14 -43.53 0.53
CA THR A 77 22.72 -42.19 0.34
C THR A 77 22.08 -41.45 -0.84
N CYS A 78 21.72 -42.16 -1.92
CA CYS A 78 20.95 -41.58 -3.01
C CYS A 78 19.54 -41.18 -2.56
N GLN A 79 18.88 -41.99 -1.73
CA GLN A 79 17.54 -41.72 -1.23
C GLN A 79 17.51 -40.48 -0.33
N GLU A 80 18.45 -40.36 0.60
CA GLU A 80 18.59 -39.18 1.47
C GLU A 80 18.81 -37.90 0.65
N LYS A 81 19.59 -37.97 -0.42
CA LYS A 81 19.83 -36.81 -1.29
C LYS A 81 18.58 -36.39 -2.05
N ILE A 82 17.80 -37.35 -2.54
CA ILE A 82 16.53 -37.08 -3.24
C ILE A 82 15.53 -36.44 -2.27
N GLU A 83 15.38 -37.00 -1.07
CA GLU A 83 14.47 -36.46 -0.05
C GLU A 83 14.82 -35.02 0.33
N ASN A 84 16.09 -34.76 0.63
CA ASN A 84 16.59 -33.41 0.91
C ASN A 84 16.38 -32.43 -0.25
N GLN A 85 16.51 -32.89 -1.50
CA GLN A 85 16.27 -32.04 -2.66
C GLN A 85 14.78 -31.72 -2.80
N THR A 86 13.93 -32.73 -2.61
CA THR A 86 12.46 -32.57 -2.69
C THR A 86 11.96 -31.64 -1.59
N GLU A 87 12.52 -31.72 -0.37
CA GLU A 87 12.17 -30.83 0.74
C GLU A 87 12.54 -29.37 0.43
N ARG A 88 13.71 -29.12 -0.15
CA ARG A 88 14.12 -27.77 -0.57
C ARG A 88 13.22 -27.19 -1.65
N GLU A 89 12.80 -28.02 -2.62
CA GLU A 89 11.87 -27.62 -3.67
C GLU A 89 10.47 -27.31 -3.10
N LEU A 90 9.99 -28.08 -2.13
CA LEU A 90 8.72 -27.80 -1.45
C LEU A 90 8.77 -26.51 -0.63
N LEU A 91 9.90 -26.26 0.06
CA LEU A 91 10.10 -25.03 0.83
C LEU A 91 10.15 -23.80 -0.08
N SER A 92 10.88 -23.87 -1.19
CA SER A 92 10.95 -22.75 -2.14
C SER A 92 9.60 -22.45 -2.78
N LEU A 93 8.81 -23.48 -3.11
CA LEU A 93 7.45 -23.33 -3.63
C LEU A 93 6.50 -22.70 -2.60
N ARG A 94 6.60 -23.11 -1.32
CA ARG A 94 5.81 -22.51 -0.24
C ARG A 94 6.17 -21.03 -0.07
N GLN A 95 7.46 -20.71 -0.09
CA GLN A 95 7.93 -19.33 0.03
C GLN A 95 7.47 -18.46 -1.15
N SER A 96 7.51 -18.98 -2.38
CA SER A 96 6.99 -18.25 -3.55
C SER A 96 5.48 -18.04 -3.46
N GLN A 97 4.73 -19.03 -2.98
CA GLN A 97 3.29 -18.93 -2.80
C GLN A 97 2.93 -17.91 -1.70
N GLU A 98 3.67 -17.89 -0.59
CA GLU A 98 3.50 -16.89 0.47
C GLU A 98 3.81 -15.48 -0.04
N HIS A 99 4.86 -15.33 -0.85
CA HIS A 99 5.20 -14.05 -1.46
C HIS A 99 4.11 -13.56 -2.42
N GLU A 100 3.58 -14.43 -3.28
CA GLU A 100 2.47 -14.10 -4.18
C GLU A 100 1.20 -13.70 -3.41
N ARG A 101 0.87 -14.43 -2.34
CA ARG A 101 -0.26 -14.07 -1.46
C ARG A 101 -0.05 -12.71 -0.79
N ALA A 102 1.17 -12.39 -0.36
CA ALA A 102 1.50 -11.10 0.23
C ALA A 102 1.30 -9.96 -0.78
N LEU A 103 1.76 -10.12 -2.03
CA LEU A 103 1.55 -9.14 -3.09
C LEU A 103 0.07 -8.92 -3.41
N LEU A 104 -0.72 -9.99 -3.47
CA LEU A 104 -2.17 -9.90 -3.69
C LEU A 104 -2.88 -9.17 -2.54
N LEU A 105 -2.47 -9.44 -1.30
CA LEU A 105 -3.01 -8.75 -0.13
C LEU A 105 -2.69 -7.25 -0.17
N GLU A 106 -1.46 -6.89 -0.52
CA GLU A 106 -1.04 -5.50 -0.68
C GLU A 106 -1.84 -4.79 -1.78
N GLN A 107 -2.02 -5.44 -2.94
CA GLN A 107 -2.82 -4.89 -4.04
C GLN A 107 -4.29 -4.68 -3.64
N ASN A 108 -4.89 -5.62 -2.91
CA ASN A 108 -6.26 -5.47 -2.41
C ASN A 108 -6.38 -4.34 -1.40
N THR A 109 -5.40 -4.19 -0.51
CA THR A 109 -5.36 -3.09 0.46
C THR A 109 -5.29 -1.73 -0.25
N LEU A 110 -4.48 -1.60 -1.30
CA LEU A 110 -4.42 -0.38 -2.10
C LEU A 110 -5.74 -0.09 -2.83
N ARG A 111 -6.37 -1.13 -3.39
CA ARG A 111 -7.69 -1.00 -4.04
C ARG A 111 -8.77 -0.56 -3.05
N GLU A 112 -8.74 -1.04 -1.82
CA GLU A 112 -9.64 -0.60 -0.75
C GLU A 112 -9.44 0.86 -0.38
N ARG A 113 -8.19 1.29 -0.18
CA ARG A 113 -7.87 2.69 0.10
C ARG A 113 -8.34 3.62 -1.02
N LEU A 114 -8.20 3.21 -2.28
CA LEU A 114 -8.71 3.99 -3.42
C LEU A 114 -10.24 4.08 -3.41
N ARG A 115 -10.95 2.99 -3.12
CA ARG A 115 -12.43 3.00 -2.99
C ARG A 115 -12.90 3.90 -1.86
N GLU A 116 -12.24 3.86 -0.70
CA GLU A 116 -12.55 4.74 0.44
C GLU A 116 -12.29 6.21 0.10
N TRP A 117 -11.20 6.49 -0.60
CA TRP A 117 -10.87 7.84 -1.05
C TRP A 117 -11.91 8.37 -2.05
N ASP A 118 -12.28 7.57 -3.05
CA ASP A 118 -13.34 7.90 -4.01
C ASP A 118 -14.69 8.14 -3.33
N TRP A 119 -15.02 7.33 -2.31
CA TRP A 119 -16.24 7.52 -1.52
C TRP A 119 -16.23 8.86 -0.79
N LYS A 120 -15.15 9.19 -0.09
CA LYS A 120 -15.01 10.47 0.62
C LYS A 120 -15.09 11.66 -0.33
N LEU A 121 -14.49 11.58 -1.51
CA LEU A 121 -14.55 12.65 -2.50
C LEU A 121 -15.99 12.86 -2.99
N LYS A 122 -16.74 11.78 -3.25
CA LYS A 122 -18.15 11.85 -3.65
C LYS A 122 -19.05 12.38 -2.54
N GLU A 123 -18.79 11.95 -1.30
CA GLU A 123 -19.50 12.43 -0.11
C GLU A 123 -19.27 13.94 0.07
N GLU A 124 -18.02 14.40 -0.02
CA GLU A 124 -17.68 15.82 0.02
C GLU A 124 -18.35 16.59 -1.14
N GLU A 125 -18.34 16.05 -2.37
CA GLU A 125 -19.01 16.68 -3.50
C GLU A 125 -20.54 16.74 -3.29
N GLN A 126 -21.14 15.69 -2.75
CA GLN A 126 -22.56 15.65 -2.43
C GLN A 126 -22.92 16.64 -1.32
N GLU A 127 -22.11 16.74 -0.26
CA GLU A 127 -22.25 17.74 0.78
C GLU A 127 -22.17 19.16 0.18
N ARG A 128 -21.22 19.41 -0.73
CA ARG A 128 -21.11 20.69 -1.45
C ARG A 128 -22.33 20.99 -2.31
N ARG A 129 -22.89 19.99 -3.00
CA ARG A 129 -24.13 20.12 -3.80
C ARG A 129 -25.38 20.27 -2.93
N SER A 130 -25.35 19.76 -1.70
CA SER A 130 -26.47 19.87 -0.78
C SER A 130 -26.66 21.30 -0.28
N LEU A 131 -25.60 22.11 -0.24
CA LEU A 131 -25.67 23.52 0.14
C LEU A 131 -26.33 24.33 -0.97
N ARG A 132 -27.48 24.91 -0.64
CA ARG A 132 -28.26 25.73 -1.57
C ARG A 132 -28.73 26.99 -0.89
N TRP A 133 -28.79 28.07 -1.65
CA TRP A 133 -29.44 29.28 -1.19
C TRP A 133 -30.94 29.06 -1.07
N ALA A 134 -31.55 29.58 0.00
CA ALA A 134 -32.98 29.79 0.07
C ALA A 134 -33.41 30.77 -1.01
N THR A 135 -34.71 30.77 -1.31
CA THR A 135 -35.30 31.77 -2.20
C THR A 135 -34.94 33.18 -1.72
N PRO A 136 -34.43 34.08 -2.59
CA PRO A 136 -34.14 35.45 -2.24
C PRO A 136 -35.37 36.11 -1.60
N ALA A 137 -35.17 36.70 -0.42
CA ALA A 137 -36.09 37.68 0.13
C ALA A 137 -35.63 39.08 -0.26
N GLU A 138 -36.57 39.91 -0.72
CA GLU A 138 -36.32 41.33 -0.94
C GLU A 138 -36.13 42.00 0.42
N ALA A 139 -34.99 42.69 0.61
CA ALA A 139 -34.72 43.39 1.85
C ALA A 139 -35.25 44.84 1.77
N LYS A 140 -34.38 45.81 1.49
CA LYS A 140 -34.72 47.22 1.36
C LYS A 140 -34.05 47.83 0.13
N CYS A 141 -34.68 48.86 -0.44
CA CYS A 141 -34.01 49.71 -1.42
C CYS A 141 -33.00 50.59 -0.69
N THR A 142 -31.71 50.46 -1.02
CA THR A 142 -30.65 51.25 -0.35
C THR A 142 -30.41 52.59 -1.05
N ALA A 143 -30.72 52.67 -2.34
CA ALA A 143 -30.67 53.89 -3.14
C ALA A 143 -31.62 53.76 -4.36
N TYR A 144 -31.84 54.86 -5.10
CA TYR A 144 -32.58 54.82 -6.36
C TYR A 144 -31.92 53.85 -7.34
N GLY A 145 -32.67 52.86 -7.82
CA GLY A 145 -32.17 51.81 -8.71
C GLY A 145 -31.27 50.76 -8.04
N VAL A 146 -31.06 50.79 -6.72
CA VAL A 146 -30.22 49.82 -6.00
C VAL A 146 -31.05 49.03 -4.99
N ARG A 147 -31.16 47.72 -5.22
CA ARG A 147 -31.92 46.79 -4.37
C ARG A 147 -30.99 45.81 -3.68
N GLU A 148 -31.20 45.63 -2.39
CA GLU A 148 -30.51 44.61 -1.59
C GLU A 148 -31.36 43.34 -1.54
N TYR A 149 -30.75 42.22 -1.87
CA TYR A 149 -31.35 40.89 -1.74
C TYR A 149 -30.66 40.13 -0.63
N ARG A 150 -31.46 39.40 0.15
CA ARG A 150 -30.97 38.52 1.21
C ARG A 150 -31.41 37.09 0.98
N ALA A 151 -30.50 36.16 1.18
CA ALA A 151 -30.83 34.74 1.16
C ALA A 151 -30.14 34.01 2.30
N GLN A 152 -30.83 33.02 2.85
CA GLN A 152 -30.29 32.15 3.86
C GLN A 152 -29.63 30.94 3.20
N LEU A 153 -28.48 30.51 3.68
CA LEU A 153 -27.90 29.25 3.23
C LEU A 153 -28.68 28.10 3.90
N LEU A 154 -29.33 27.27 3.09
CA LEU A 154 -30.08 26.11 3.58
C LEU A 154 -29.15 24.90 3.74
N ASN A 155 -29.50 24.07 4.73
CA ASN A 155 -28.79 22.89 5.23
C ASN A 155 -27.64 23.20 6.20
N THR A 156 -27.51 22.32 7.20
CA THR A 156 -26.54 22.46 8.28
C THR A 156 -25.14 22.22 7.75
N ALA A 157 -24.38 23.30 7.60
CA ALA A 157 -22.95 23.19 7.37
C ALA A 157 -22.30 22.36 8.50
N PRO A 158 -21.48 21.33 8.20
CA PRO A 158 -20.86 20.51 9.22
C PRO A 158 -20.00 21.35 10.20
N TYR A 159 -19.75 20.83 11.40
CA TYR A 159 -19.13 21.60 12.51
C TYR A 159 -17.77 22.25 12.20
N ARG A 160 -17.04 21.76 11.17
CA ARG A 160 -15.73 22.29 10.74
C ARG A 160 -15.77 23.00 9.38
N PHE A 161 -16.96 23.34 8.91
CA PHE A 161 -17.16 23.90 7.59
C PHE A 161 -16.87 25.40 7.56
N ASP A 162 -15.96 25.82 6.69
CA ASP A 162 -15.75 27.24 6.40
C ASP A 162 -16.89 27.76 5.52
N TRP A 163 -17.91 28.27 6.20
CA TRP A 163 -19.10 28.82 5.58
C TRP A 163 -18.83 30.14 4.84
N VAL A 164 -17.76 30.87 5.18
CA VAL A 164 -17.41 32.13 4.50
C VAL A 164 -16.90 31.80 3.10
N ASP A 165 -15.94 30.88 3.01
CA ASP A 165 -15.37 30.42 1.73
C ASP A 165 -16.45 29.86 0.79
N HIS A 166 -17.41 29.09 1.32
CA HIS A 166 -18.51 28.56 0.52
C HIS A 166 -19.57 29.60 0.15
N CYS A 167 -19.84 30.56 1.04
CA CYS A 167 -20.76 31.63 0.76
C CYS A 167 -20.27 32.48 -0.42
N GLU A 168 -18.97 32.75 -0.54
CA GLU A 168 -18.37 33.47 -1.68
C GLU A 168 -18.39 32.67 -3.00
N LYS A 169 -18.28 31.34 -2.91
CA LYS A 169 -18.20 30.46 -4.08
C LYS A 169 -19.57 30.04 -4.63
N LEU A 170 -20.61 30.00 -3.79
CA LEU A 170 -21.91 29.49 -4.20
C LEU A 170 -22.67 30.55 -5.01
N PRO A 171 -22.89 30.33 -6.32
CA PRO A 171 -23.57 31.32 -7.15
C PRO A 171 -25.00 31.54 -6.68
N PHE A 172 -25.43 32.80 -6.69
CA PHE A 172 -26.79 33.18 -6.32
C PHE A 172 -27.58 33.62 -7.55
N THR A 173 -28.78 33.07 -7.76
CA THR A 173 -29.57 33.39 -8.97
C THR A 173 -30.74 34.30 -8.64
N ILE A 174 -30.77 35.49 -9.24
CA ILE A 174 -31.87 36.46 -9.13
C ILE A 174 -32.42 36.71 -10.53
N HIS A 175 -33.72 36.48 -10.73
CA HIS A 175 -34.38 36.67 -12.03
C HIS A 175 -33.65 35.99 -13.21
N GLY A 176 -33.10 34.79 -13.00
CA GLY A 176 -32.37 34.04 -14.03
C GLY A 176 -30.91 34.46 -14.24
N HIS A 177 -30.42 35.47 -13.53
CA HIS A 177 -29.03 35.91 -13.59
C HIS A 177 -28.23 35.38 -12.39
N SER A 178 -27.10 34.73 -12.66
CA SER A 178 -26.17 34.27 -11.63
C SER A 178 -25.26 35.42 -11.20
N LEU A 179 -25.24 35.69 -9.90
CA LEU A 179 -24.46 36.76 -9.27
C LEU A 179 -23.53 36.16 -8.22
N LYS A 180 -22.37 36.80 -8.04
CA LYS A 180 -21.48 36.53 -6.91
C LYS A 180 -22.01 37.23 -5.66
N THR A 181 -21.88 36.56 -4.53
CA THR A 181 -22.17 37.10 -3.21
C THR A 181 -21.13 38.13 -2.83
N ILE A 182 -21.54 39.18 -2.11
CA ILE A 182 -20.66 40.31 -1.72
C ILE A 182 -20.37 40.26 -0.22
N CYS A 183 -21.36 39.88 0.59
CA CYS A 183 -21.24 39.85 2.05
C CYS A 183 -21.94 38.62 2.63
N CYS A 184 -21.31 37.98 3.61
CA CYS A 184 -21.82 36.81 4.32
C CYS A 184 -21.98 37.14 5.81
N GLU A 185 -23.18 36.98 6.35
CA GLU A 185 -23.53 37.37 7.72
C GLU A 185 -24.12 36.19 8.49
N ASN A 186 -23.75 36.04 9.76
CA ASN A 186 -24.38 35.05 10.63
C ASN A 186 -25.72 35.62 11.17
N VAL A 187 -26.74 34.78 11.36
CA VAL A 187 -28.08 35.21 11.83
C VAL A 187 -28.06 35.93 13.17
N ASN A 188 -26.99 35.75 13.95
CA ASN A 188 -26.78 36.47 15.20
C ASN A 188 -26.31 37.93 15.00
N GLY A 189 -26.26 38.46 13.77
CA GLY A 189 -25.88 39.85 13.48
C GLY A 189 -24.40 40.17 13.71
N VAL A 190 -23.57 39.16 13.97
CA VAL A 190 -22.13 39.32 14.14
C VAL A 190 -21.48 39.20 12.78
N SER A 191 -21.20 40.35 12.16
CA SER A 191 -20.35 40.44 10.97
C SER A 191 -18.94 39.95 11.34
N SER A 192 -18.55 38.81 10.76
CA SER A 192 -17.31 38.14 11.12
C SER A 192 -16.14 38.84 10.44
N SER A 193 -15.50 39.78 11.14
CA SER A 193 -14.11 40.14 10.88
C SER A 193 -13.13 39.46 11.86
N SER A 194 -13.59 38.55 12.73
CA SER A 194 -12.72 37.88 13.71
C SER A 194 -13.28 36.52 14.19
N LEU A 195 -12.38 35.53 14.32
CA LEU A 195 -12.59 34.12 14.62
C LEU A 195 -13.13 33.81 16.04
N GLN A 196 -14.09 32.89 16.16
CA GLN A 196 -14.08 31.77 17.13
C GLN A 196 -15.23 30.76 16.88
N PRO A 197 -15.07 29.45 17.19
CA PRO A 197 -16.06 28.43 16.87
C PRO A 197 -16.97 28.12 18.06
N GLN A 198 -18.28 28.32 17.90
CA GLN A 198 -19.28 27.60 18.69
C GLN A 198 -20.32 26.97 17.78
N ALA A 199 -20.62 25.70 18.05
CA ALA A 199 -21.70 24.93 17.45
C ALA A 199 -23.03 25.60 17.79
N GLN A 200 -23.59 26.33 16.84
CA GLN A 200 -25.00 26.69 16.88
C GLN A 200 -25.61 26.54 15.48
N THR A 201 -26.75 25.86 15.47
CA THR A 201 -27.67 25.65 14.36
C THR A 201 -28.28 26.98 13.92
N ASN A 202 -27.52 27.81 13.20
CA ASN A 202 -27.91 29.17 12.82
C ASN A 202 -27.97 29.30 11.29
N ALA A 203 -29.14 29.68 10.77
CA ALA A 203 -29.45 29.79 9.34
C ALA A 203 -28.88 31.06 8.67
N LYS A 204 -27.57 31.13 8.38
CA LYS A 204 -26.82 32.36 8.00
C LYS A 204 -27.37 33.12 6.77
N CYS A 205 -27.36 34.46 6.81
CA CYS A 205 -27.89 35.39 5.79
C CYS A 205 -26.78 35.98 4.91
N CYS A 206 -27.01 36.12 3.61
CA CYS A 206 -26.05 36.69 2.65
C CYS A 206 -26.64 37.92 1.98
N CYS A 207 -25.89 39.03 1.87
CA CYS A 207 -26.36 40.29 1.29
C CYS A 207 -25.73 40.51 -0.09
N ILE A 208 -26.57 40.77 -1.09
CA ILE A 208 -26.13 41.14 -2.44
C ILE A 208 -26.70 42.51 -2.79
N ARG A 209 -25.81 43.42 -3.21
CA ARG A 209 -26.17 44.74 -3.71
C ARG A 209 -26.28 44.68 -5.23
N TRP A 210 -27.49 44.77 -5.75
CA TRP A 210 -27.73 44.84 -7.19
C TRP A 210 -27.81 46.30 -7.62
N TYR A 211 -26.90 46.72 -8.49
CA TYR A 211 -27.03 47.99 -9.20
C TYR A 211 -27.94 47.73 -10.38
N GLY A 212 -29.17 48.21 -10.28
CA GLY A 212 -30.10 48.14 -11.39
C GLY A 212 -29.51 48.89 -12.57
N GLY A 213 -29.21 48.13 -13.62
CA GLY A 213 -28.97 48.66 -14.95
C GLY A 213 -30.26 49.29 -15.47
N GLY A 214 -30.64 50.42 -14.88
CA GLY A 214 -31.68 51.30 -15.36
C GLY A 214 -31.23 51.88 -16.69
N GLY A 215 -31.57 51.19 -17.79
CA GLY A 215 -32.07 51.84 -18.98
C GLY A 215 -31.12 52.66 -19.86
N LEU A 216 -29.79 52.64 -19.70
CA LEU A 216 -28.94 53.40 -20.64
C LEU A 216 -28.72 52.75 -22.01
N LEU A 217 -29.08 51.48 -22.21
CA LEU A 217 -28.96 50.80 -23.52
C LEU A 217 -30.24 50.82 -24.38
N LYS A 218 -31.36 51.38 -23.89
CA LYS A 218 -32.57 51.58 -24.72
C LYS A 218 -32.69 52.97 -25.31
N ALA A 219 -31.87 53.93 -24.88
CA ALA A 219 -31.91 55.30 -25.42
C ALA A 219 -31.17 55.46 -26.76
N THR A 220 -30.24 54.57 -27.11
CA THR A 220 -29.50 54.66 -28.39
C THR A 220 -30.20 53.99 -29.58
N LEU A 221 -31.24 53.17 -29.36
CA LEU A 221 -31.99 52.54 -30.46
C LEU A 221 -33.20 53.37 -30.93
N TYR A 222 -33.66 54.36 -30.17
CA TYR A 222 -34.69 55.31 -30.63
C TYR A 222 -34.13 56.53 -31.38
N ALA A 223 -32.81 56.76 -31.33
CA ALA A 223 -32.16 57.83 -32.08
C ALA A 223 -31.85 57.48 -33.55
N LEU A 224 -32.06 56.22 -33.96
CA LEU A 224 -31.85 55.73 -35.35
C LEU A 224 -33.15 55.43 -36.11
N LEU A 225 -34.31 55.78 -35.53
CA LEU A 225 -35.64 55.60 -36.15
C LEU A 225 -36.34 56.93 -36.50
N ILE A 226 -35.61 58.05 -36.43
CA ILE A 226 -36.07 59.39 -36.86
C ILE A 226 -35.07 60.04 -37.84
N LEU A 227 -34.41 59.23 -38.67
CA LEU A 227 -33.67 59.68 -39.86
C LEU A 227 -34.03 58.81 -41.05
#